data_AF-A0A392R1K9-F1
#
_entry.id   AF-A0A392R1K9-F1
#
_cell.length_a   1.000
_cell.length_b   1.000
_cell.length_c   1.000
_cell.angle_alpha   90.00
_cell.angle_beta   90.00
_cell.angle_gamma   90.00
#
_symmetry.space_group_name_H-M   'P 1'
#
loop_
_entity.id
_entity.type
_entity.pdbx_description
1 polymer ?
#
loop_
_entity_poly.entity_id
_entity_poly.type
_entity_poly.pdbx_seq_one_letter_code
_entity_poly.pdbx_strand_id
1 'polypeptide(L)'
;LGGGSAPYFHDTIAIGAFAAVERGIFVSCSAGNSGPTKASLANVAPWIMTVGAGTLDRDFPAYATLGNKKRFSGVSLYSGKGMGNKPVSLVYFKGSNSNQSASICLAGSLNPDLVRGKVVICDRGINARVEKGKVVKEAGGIGMILANTVASGEELVADSH
;
A
#
# COMPACT_ATOMS: atom_id res chain seq x y z
N LEU A 1 2.52 11.07 -10.13
CA LEU A 1 3.78 11.31 -9.38
C LEU A 1 4.79 11.87 -10.37
N GLY A 2 5.66 12.79 -9.95
CA GLY A 2 6.58 13.51 -10.84
C GLY A 2 7.50 12.60 -11.66
N GLY A 3 8.30 13.22 -12.55
CA GLY A 3 9.35 12.54 -13.29
C GLY A 3 10.57 12.22 -12.42
N GLY A 4 11.46 11.35 -12.90
CA GLY A 4 12.80 11.23 -12.33
C GLY A 4 13.57 12.54 -12.42
N SER A 5 14.55 12.75 -11.54
CA SER A 5 15.35 13.98 -11.54
C SER A 5 16.19 14.06 -12.82
N ALA A 6 15.97 15.09 -13.63
CA ALA A 6 16.78 15.43 -14.79
C ALA A 6 17.33 16.86 -14.64
N PRO A 7 18.37 17.26 -15.39
CA PRO A 7 18.75 18.66 -15.48
C PRO A 7 17.54 19.53 -15.85
N TYR A 8 17.40 20.72 -15.26
CA TYR A 8 16.16 21.51 -15.32
C TYR A 8 15.67 21.82 -16.74
N PHE A 9 16.59 22.00 -17.70
CA PHE A 9 16.29 22.26 -19.11
C PHE A 9 15.82 21.02 -19.90
N HIS A 10 15.84 19.84 -19.28
CA HIS A 10 15.27 18.59 -19.81
C HIS A 10 14.12 18.06 -18.95
N ASP A 11 13.78 18.73 -17.85
CA ASP A 11 12.65 18.38 -16.99
C ASP A 11 11.43 19.20 -17.41
N THR A 12 10.42 18.52 -17.99
CA THR A 12 9.20 19.17 -18.48
C THR A 12 8.41 19.85 -17.36
N ILE A 13 8.48 19.35 -16.13
CA ILE A 13 7.85 19.95 -14.95
C ILE A 13 8.63 21.21 -14.57
N ALA A 14 9.97 21.16 -14.55
CA ALA A 14 10.79 22.32 -14.24
C ALA A 14 10.59 23.46 -15.26
N ILE A 15 10.59 23.16 -16.56
CA ILE A 15 10.37 24.14 -17.63
C ILE A 15 8.97 24.76 -17.53
N GLY A 16 7.93 23.94 -17.38
CA GLY A 16 6.56 24.42 -17.26
C GLY A 16 6.36 25.26 -16.00
N ALA A 17 6.94 24.83 -14.88
CA ALA A 17 6.87 25.57 -13.62
C ALA A 17 7.58 26.92 -13.71
N PHE A 18 8.72 26.99 -14.42
CA PHE A 18 9.44 28.24 -14.62
C PHE A 18 8.57 29.27 -15.36
N ALA A 19 7.97 28.86 -16.49
CA ALA A 19 7.10 29.74 -17.28
C ALA A 19 5.85 30.24 -16.51
N ALA A 20 5.36 29.44 -15.56
CA ALA A 20 4.27 29.83 -14.66
C ALA A 20 4.75 30.87 -13.63
N VAL A 21 5.88 30.62 -12.99
CA VAL A 21 6.47 31.52 -11.98
C VAL A 21 6.87 32.87 -12.59
N GLU A 22 7.34 32.90 -13.85
CA GLU A 22 7.58 34.15 -14.60
C GLU A 22 6.32 35.03 -14.76
N ARG A 23 5.13 34.41 -14.69
CA ARG A 23 3.83 35.10 -14.75
C ARG A 23 3.23 35.35 -13.37
N GLY A 24 4.02 35.19 -12.31
CA GLY A 24 3.57 35.34 -10.92
C GLY A 24 2.66 34.21 -10.43
N ILE A 25 2.65 33.07 -11.12
CA ILE A 25 1.83 31.91 -10.74
C ILE A 25 2.66 30.97 -9.86
N PHE A 26 2.18 30.73 -8.65
CA PHE A 26 2.81 29.81 -7.71
C PHE A 26 2.65 28.34 -8.12
N VAL A 27 3.73 27.55 -7.97
CA VAL A 27 3.74 26.13 -8.34
C VAL A 27 4.14 25.27 -7.14
N SER A 28 3.29 24.30 -6.81
CA SER A 28 3.52 23.30 -5.77
C SER A 28 3.51 21.90 -6.37
N CYS A 29 4.52 21.10 -6.04
CA CYS A 29 4.66 19.72 -6.50
C CYS A 29 5.03 18.77 -5.35
N SER A 30 4.58 17.52 -5.43
CA SER A 30 4.95 16.50 -4.44
C SER A 30 6.43 16.12 -4.54
N ALA A 31 7.08 15.84 -3.41
CA ALA A 31 8.46 15.34 -3.34
C ALA A 31 8.67 13.94 -3.95
N GLY A 32 7.59 13.18 -4.18
CA GLY A 32 7.64 11.78 -4.61
C GLY A 32 7.55 10.80 -3.44
N ASN A 33 7.33 9.52 -3.76
CA ASN A 33 7.09 8.45 -2.78
C ASN A 33 8.19 7.37 -2.80
N SER A 34 9.37 7.70 -3.36
CA SER A 34 10.48 6.76 -3.55
C SER A 34 11.49 6.73 -2.39
N GLY A 35 11.16 7.38 -1.26
CA GLY A 35 11.95 7.29 -0.03
C GLY A 35 11.98 5.86 0.54
N PRO A 36 12.73 5.64 1.64
CA PRO A 36 13.39 6.61 2.52
C PRO A 36 14.87 6.83 2.21
N THR A 37 15.38 6.31 1.10
CA THR A 37 16.81 6.43 0.74
C THR A 37 17.18 7.89 0.45
N LYS A 38 18.45 8.23 0.71
CA LYS A 38 18.98 9.57 0.44
C LYS A 38 18.85 9.91 -1.06
N ALA A 39 18.61 11.18 -1.36
CA ALA A 39 18.52 11.71 -2.73
C ALA A 39 17.42 11.05 -3.60
N SER A 40 16.28 10.68 -3.00
CA SER A 40 15.12 10.09 -3.69
C SER A 40 14.03 11.11 -4.07
N LEU A 41 14.26 12.41 -3.84
CA LEU A 41 13.34 13.51 -4.12
C LEU A 41 13.17 13.75 -5.63
N ALA A 42 11.97 14.13 -6.03
CA ALA A 42 11.64 14.65 -7.37
C ALA A 42 11.21 16.13 -7.30
N ASN A 43 11.09 16.78 -8.46
CA ASN A 43 10.64 18.18 -8.60
C ASN A 43 11.53 19.21 -7.90
N VAL A 44 12.84 18.97 -7.88
CA VAL A 44 13.83 19.72 -7.08
C VAL A 44 14.20 21.11 -7.62
N ALA A 45 13.49 21.62 -8.64
CA ALA A 45 13.79 22.92 -9.22
C ALA A 45 13.54 24.05 -8.19
N PRO A 46 14.43 25.06 -8.07
CA PRO A 46 14.35 26.06 -7.01
C PRO A 46 13.07 26.91 -6.98
N TRP A 47 12.38 27.03 -8.13
CA TRP A 47 11.13 27.77 -8.28
C TRP A 47 9.87 26.93 -8.00
N ILE A 48 10.03 25.66 -7.60
CA ILE A 48 8.93 24.77 -7.23
C ILE A 48 8.90 24.62 -5.71
N MET A 49 7.73 24.83 -5.09
CA MET A 49 7.52 24.38 -3.72
C MET A 49 7.38 22.85 -3.72
N THR A 50 8.42 22.16 -3.26
CA THR A 50 8.45 20.70 -3.17
C THR A 50 7.88 20.26 -1.82
N VAL A 51 6.76 19.54 -1.84
CA VAL A 51 5.98 19.19 -0.65
C VAL A 51 6.20 17.73 -0.28
N GLY A 52 6.76 17.48 0.91
CA GLY A 52 6.85 16.15 1.51
C GLY A 52 5.53 15.70 2.14
N ALA A 53 5.38 14.40 2.34
CA ALA A 53 4.23 13.83 3.05
C ALA A 53 4.59 13.61 4.53
N GLY A 54 3.70 14.04 5.42
CA GLY A 54 3.75 13.76 6.85
C GLY A 54 2.47 13.07 7.32
N THR A 55 2.53 12.42 8.48
CA THR A 55 1.34 11.82 9.11
C THR A 55 0.58 12.85 9.95
N LEU A 56 -0.72 12.63 10.13
CA LEU A 56 -1.55 13.35 11.10
C LEU A 56 -1.67 12.51 12.37
N ASP A 57 -2.25 13.10 13.42
CA ASP A 57 -2.66 12.40 14.65
C ASP A 57 -3.85 11.45 14.44
N ARG A 58 -4.56 11.58 13.32
CA ARG A 58 -5.65 10.69 12.92
C ARG A 58 -5.14 9.30 12.51
N ASP A 59 -5.70 8.27 13.14
CA ASP A 59 -5.43 6.85 12.85
C ASP A 59 -6.72 6.10 12.47
N PHE A 60 -6.59 4.97 11.78
CA PHE A 60 -7.68 4.08 11.36
C PHE A 60 -7.46 2.66 11.90
N PRO A 61 -7.50 2.48 13.22
CA PRO A 61 -7.12 1.22 13.84
C PRO A 61 -8.08 0.09 13.48
N ALA A 62 -7.51 -1.06 13.14
CA ALA A 62 -8.21 -2.31 12.92
C ALA A 62 -7.54 -3.41 13.74
N TYR A 63 -8.34 -4.29 14.35
CA TYR A 63 -7.82 -5.34 15.22
C TYR A 63 -8.17 -6.73 14.69
N ALA A 64 -7.16 -7.60 14.65
CA ALA A 64 -7.34 -9.02 14.35
C ALA A 64 -7.18 -9.83 15.64
N THR A 65 -8.28 -10.42 16.12
CA THR A 65 -8.27 -11.33 17.27
C THR A 65 -8.30 -12.77 16.78
N LEU A 66 -7.26 -13.53 17.06
CA LEU A 66 -7.14 -14.93 16.65
C LEU A 66 -7.79 -15.87 17.67
N GLY A 67 -8.07 -17.11 17.25
CA GLY A 67 -8.66 -18.14 18.12
C GLY A 67 -7.82 -18.49 19.36
N ASN A 68 -6.52 -18.21 19.33
CA ASN A 68 -5.61 -18.36 20.48
C ASN A 68 -5.62 -17.15 21.44
N LYS A 69 -6.60 -16.25 21.31
CA LYS A 69 -6.75 -15.01 22.10
C LYS A 69 -5.65 -13.97 21.89
N LYS A 70 -4.70 -14.19 20.98
CA LYS A 70 -3.76 -13.13 20.58
C LYS A 70 -4.50 -12.08 19.77
N ARG A 71 -4.23 -10.82 20.09
CA ARG A 71 -4.80 -9.65 19.41
C ARG A 71 -3.67 -8.90 18.72
N PHE A 72 -3.84 -8.64 17.43
CA PHE A 72 -2.90 -7.88 16.62
C PHE A 72 -3.53 -6.54 16.25
N SER A 73 -2.74 -5.47 16.36
CA SER A 73 -3.11 -4.15 15.89
C SER A 73 -2.68 -3.98 14.45
N GLY A 74 -3.52 -3.36 13.65
CA GLY A 74 -3.26 -2.97 12.27
C GLY A 74 -4.10 -1.76 11.91
N VAL A 75 -4.21 -1.48 10.62
CA VAL A 75 -4.97 -0.35 10.09
C VAL A 75 -5.89 -0.79 8.94
N SER A 76 -7.05 -0.16 8.81
CA SER A 76 -7.98 -0.41 7.70
C SER A 76 -8.90 0.79 7.45
N LEU A 77 -9.09 1.14 6.17
CA LEU A 77 -10.09 2.13 5.76
C LEU A 77 -11.47 1.52 5.47
N TYR A 78 -11.67 0.23 5.76
CA TYR A 78 -12.94 -0.44 5.48
C TYR A 78 -14.07 0.14 6.36
N SER A 79 -15.09 0.70 5.72
CA SER A 79 -16.23 1.36 6.37
C SER A 79 -17.54 0.55 6.33
N GLY A 80 -17.50 -0.70 5.87
CA GLY A 80 -18.68 -1.55 5.76
C GLY A 80 -19.08 -2.23 7.07
N LYS A 81 -20.09 -3.13 6.99
CA LYS A 81 -20.70 -3.81 8.15
C LYS A 81 -19.75 -4.74 8.94
N GLY A 82 -18.58 -5.04 8.40
CA GLY A 82 -17.58 -5.91 9.01
C GLY A 82 -17.99 -7.39 8.98
N MET A 83 -17.17 -8.25 9.60
CA MET A 83 -17.38 -9.71 9.64
C MET A 83 -18.16 -10.19 10.87
N GLY A 84 -18.62 -9.27 11.73
CA GLY A 84 -19.27 -9.59 13.01
C GLY A 84 -18.31 -10.23 14.02
N ASN A 85 -18.87 -10.84 15.07
CA ASN A 85 -18.11 -11.42 16.20
C ASN A 85 -17.91 -12.94 16.10
N LYS A 86 -18.43 -13.59 15.05
CA LYS A 86 -18.30 -15.03 14.88
C LYS A 86 -16.88 -15.35 14.39
N PRO A 87 -16.15 -16.28 15.04
CA PRO A 87 -14.86 -16.71 14.54
C PRO A 87 -14.98 -17.29 13.13
N VAL A 88 -14.05 -16.91 12.27
CA VAL A 88 -13.95 -17.40 10.90
C VAL A 88 -12.62 -18.09 10.70
N SER A 89 -12.60 -19.10 9.84
CA SER A 89 -11.36 -19.82 9.53
C SER A 89 -10.35 -18.89 8.87
N LEU A 90 -9.09 -19.06 9.24
CA LEU A 90 -7.95 -18.31 8.73
C LEU A 90 -7.08 -19.24 7.89
N VAL A 91 -6.65 -18.77 6.72
CA VAL A 91 -5.74 -19.53 5.83
C VAL A 91 -4.52 -18.69 5.50
N TYR A 92 -3.36 -19.33 5.55
CA TYR A 92 -2.10 -18.78 5.11
C TYR A 92 -1.39 -19.80 4.22
N PHE A 93 -1.04 -19.40 3.01
CA PHE A 93 -0.28 -20.21 2.09
C PHE A 93 1.19 -19.86 2.27
N LYS A 94 1.89 -20.59 3.15
CA LYS A 94 3.33 -20.38 3.36
C LYS A 94 4.07 -20.64 2.05
N GLY A 95 4.78 -19.64 1.54
CA GLY A 95 5.63 -19.82 0.37
C GLY A 95 6.71 -20.86 0.68
N SER A 96 6.68 -22.00 -0.02
CA SER A 96 7.90 -22.80 -0.23
C SER A 96 8.68 -22.18 -1.39
N ASN A 97 9.98 -22.48 -1.51
CA ASN A 97 10.91 -21.88 -2.49
C ASN A 97 10.44 -21.88 -3.96
N SER A 98 9.35 -22.59 -4.29
CA SER A 98 8.74 -22.67 -5.63
C SER A 98 7.37 -21.98 -5.79
N ASN A 99 6.69 -21.52 -4.72
CA ASN A 99 5.33 -20.95 -4.81
C ASN A 99 5.15 -19.70 -3.92
N GLN A 100 5.96 -18.67 -4.13
CA GLN A 100 5.77 -17.35 -3.51
C GLN A 100 4.43 -16.71 -3.91
N SER A 101 3.85 -17.11 -5.05
CA SER A 101 2.66 -16.48 -5.64
C SER A 101 1.41 -16.55 -4.76
N ALA A 102 1.22 -17.64 -4.02
CA ALA A 102 0.06 -17.81 -3.14
C ALA A 102 0.20 -17.03 -1.83
N SER A 103 1.42 -16.93 -1.29
CA SER A 103 1.67 -16.18 -0.05
C SER A 103 1.45 -14.69 -0.26
N ILE A 104 1.77 -14.16 -1.46
CA ILE A 104 1.52 -12.76 -1.82
C ILE A 104 0.17 -12.55 -2.53
N CYS A 105 -0.70 -13.56 -2.63
CA CYS A 105 -2.03 -13.46 -3.25
C CYS A 105 -2.01 -12.87 -4.67
N LEU A 106 -1.10 -13.36 -5.52
CA LEU A 106 -1.11 -13.07 -6.95
C LEU A 106 -2.38 -13.59 -7.62
N ALA A 107 -2.78 -12.94 -8.71
CA ALA A 107 -3.89 -13.41 -9.53
C ALA A 107 -3.69 -14.87 -9.96
N GLY A 108 -4.72 -15.70 -9.80
CA GLY A 108 -4.70 -17.12 -10.14
C GLY A 108 -3.90 -18.04 -9.19
N SER A 109 -3.29 -17.51 -8.12
CA SER A 109 -2.49 -18.34 -7.19
C SER A 109 -3.30 -18.98 -6.05
N LEU A 110 -4.51 -18.48 -5.79
CA LEU A 110 -5.36 -18.95 -4.71
C LEU A 110 -6.31 -20.04 -5.19
N ASN A 111 -6.33 -21.19 -4.50
CA ASN A 111 -7.33 -22.23 -4.73
C ASN A 111 -8.67 -21.81 -4.07
N PRO A 112 -9.76 -21.61 -4.84
CA PRO A 112 -11.05 -21.20 -4.30
C PRO A 112 -11.62 -22.17 -3.26
N ASP A 113 -11.37 -23.48 -3.38
CA ASP A 113 -11.89 -24.48 -2.44
C ASP A 113 -11.26 -24.36 -1.04
N LEU A 114 -10.02 -23.85 -0.99
CA LEU A 114 -9.32 -23.62 0.27
C LEU A 114 -9.65 -22.26 0.88
N VAL A 115 -10.05 -21.28 0.06
CA VAL A 115 -10.23 -19.86 0.44
C VAL A 115 -11.69 -19.47 0.71
N ARG A 116 -12.65 -20.10 0.04
CA ARG A 116 -14.07 -19.72 0.09
C ARG A 116 -14.59 -19.68 1.53
N GLY A 117 -15.17 -18.54 1.92
CA GLY A 117 -15.74 -18.35 3.25
C GLY A 117 -14.72 -18.12 4.38
N LYS A 118 -13.43 -17.90 4.03
CA LYS A 118 -12.34 -17.75 5.00
C LYS A 118 -11.64 -16.40 4.88
N VAL A 119 -10.89 -16.04 5.92
CA VAL A 119 -9.97 -14.91 5.89
C VAL A 119 -8.60 -15.39 5.41
N VAL A 120 -8.01 -14.67 4.47
CA VAL A 120 -6.71 -15.04 3.88
C VAL A 120 -5.63 -14.08 4.39
N ILE A 121 -4.51 -14.64 4.85
CA ILE A 121 -3.30 -13.86 5.11
C ILE A 121 -2.49 -13.75 3.82
N CYS A 122 -2.19 -12.52 3.40
CA CYS A 122 -1.35 -12.22 2.25
C CYS A 122 -0.12 -11.44 2.73
N ASP A 123 1.06 -11.81 2.27
CA ASP A 123 2.29 -11.07 2.54
C ASP A 123 2.42 -9.88 1.58
N ARG A 124 3.00 -8.79 2.08
CA ARG A 124 3.42 -7.66 1.25
C ARG A 124 4.49 -8.14 0.27
N GLY A 125 4.41 -7.69 -0.97
CA GLY A 125 5.26 -8.19 -2.05
C GLY A 125 5.19 -7.32 -3.29
N ILE A 126 5.46 -7.91 -4.45
CA ILE A 126 5.64 -7.20 -5.72
C ILE A 126 4.36 -6.59 -6.29
N ASN A 127 3.20 -7.20 -6.05
CA ASN A 127 1.92 -6.74 -6.58
C ASN A 127 1.24 -5.75 -5.63
N ALA A 128 0.33 -4.94 -6.18
CA ALA A 128 -0.32 -3.87 -5.43
C ALA A 128 -1.11 -4.42 -4.24
N ARG A 129 -1.03 -3.74 -3.09
CA ARG A 129 -1.75 -4.14 -1.86
C ARG A 129 -3.27 -4.23 -2.09
N VAL A 130 -3.80 -3.29 -2.88
CA VAL A 130 -5.22 -3.25 -3.26
C VAL A 130 -5.61 -4.45 -4.13
N GLU A 131 -4.75 -4.82 -5.08
CA GLU A 131 -4.96 -5.96 -5.98
C GLU A 131 -5.09 -7.28 -5.21
N LYS A 132 -4.27 -7.51 -4.19
CA LYS A 132 -4.35 -8.71 -3.33
C LYS A 132 -5.75 -8.87 -2.73
N GLY A 133 -6.34 -7.78 -2.24
CA GLY A 133 -7.69 -7.79 -1.69
C GLY A 133 -8.75 -8.15 -2.72
N LYS A 134 -8.58 -7.68 -3.96
CA LYS A 134 -9.44 -8.06 -5.10
C LYS A 134 -9.31 -9.56 -5.41
N VAL A 135 -8.09 -10.09 -5.49
CA VAL A 135 -7.84 -11.52 -5.74
C VAL A 135 -8.48 -12.40 -4.65
N VAL A 136 -8.34 -12.03 -3.38
CA VAL A 136 -8.98 -12.76 -2.27
C VAL A 136 -10.51 -12.76 -2.40
N LYS A 137 -11.10 -11.60 -2.75
CA LYS A 137 -12.55 -11.47 -2.98
C LYS A 137 -13.02 -12.35 -4.14
N GLU A 138 -12.28 -12.34 -5.26
CA GLU A 138 -12.59 -13.16 -6.44
C GLU A 138 -12.47 -14.67 -6.17
N ALA A 139 -11.54 -15.08 -5.31
CA ALA A 139 -11.41 -16.46 -4.84
C ALA A 139 -12.50 -16.88 -3.81
N GLY A 140 -13.41 -15.97 -3.45
CA GLY A 140 -14.50 -16.22 -2.50
C GLY A 140 -14.12 -16.05 -1.02
N GLY A 141 -12.96 -15.45 -0.74
CA GLY A 141 -12.56 -15.06 0.60
C GLY A 141 -13.44 -13.95 1.15
N ILE A 142 -13.69 -13.98 2.45
CA ILE A 142 -14.57 -13.00 3.14
C ILE A 142 -13.80 -11.85 3.80
N GLY A 143 -12.47 -11.94 3.82
CA GLY A 143 -11.59 -10.92 4.37
C GLY A 143 -10.13 -11.23 4.05
N MET A 144 -9.28 -10.20 4.17
CA MET A 144 -7.84 -10.31 3.96
C MET A 144 -7.11 -9.65 5.13
N ILE A 145 -6.02 -10.28 5.58
CA ILE A 145 -5.04 -9.67 6.47
C ILE A 145 -3.75 -9.51 5.67
N LEU A 146 -3.30 -8.27 5.48
CA LEU A 146 -2.02 -8.00 4.84
C LEU A 146 -0.92 -7.97 5.91
N ALA A 147 0.05 -8.88 5.80
CA ALA A 147 1.20 -8.95 6.69
C ALA A 147 2.42 -8.25 6.07
N ASN A 148 3.09 -7.41 6.85
CA ASN A 148 4.39 -6.87 6.44
C ASN A 148 5.47 -7.94 6.50
N THR A 149 6.48 -7.76 5.65
CA THR A 149 7.71 -8.56 5.66
C THR A 149 8.83 -7.77 6.34
N VAL A 150 9.95 -8.44 6.66
CA VAL A 150 11.14 -7.81 7.24
C VAL A 150 11.61 -6.60 6.43
N ALA A 151 11.49 -6.65 5.09
CA ALA A 151 11.87 -5.55 4.21
C ALA A 151 10.92 -4.33 4.30
N SER A 152 9.66 -4.54 4.71
CA SER A 152 8.67 -3.47 4.89
C SER A 152 8.64 -2.92 6.32
N GLY A 153 9.30 -3.60 7.27
CA GLY A 153 9.33 -3.22 8.68
C GLY A 153 7.92 -3.12 9.30
N GLU A 154 7.77 -2.19 10.23
CA GLU A 154 6.53 -1.97 10.98
C GLU A 154 5.62 -0.90 10.33
N GLU A 155 5.82 -0.61 9.04
CA GLU A 155 5.06 0.42 8.34
C GLU A 155 3.58 0.03 8.16
N LEU A 156 2.68 0.72 8.86
CA LEU A 156 1.24 0.52 8.71
C LEU A 156 0.68 1.51 7.69
N VAL A 157 0.21 0.99 6.56
CA VAL A 157 -0.45 1.79 5.51
C VAL A 157 -1.85 1.25 5.27
N ALA A 158 -2.85 2.11 5.43
CA ALA A 158 -4.24 1.78 5.17
C ALA A 158 -4.57 2.14 3.71
N ASP A 159 -4.64 1.16 2.83
CA ASP A 159 -5.05 1.39 1.44
C ASP A 159 -6.57 1.47 1.31
N SER A 160 -7.03 2.35 0.42
CA SER A 160 -8.43 2.37 -0.03
C SER A 160 -8.66 1.26 -1.06
N HIS A 161 -9.72 0.48 -0.89
CA HIS A 161 -10.12 -0.62 -1.77
C HIS A 161 -11.47 -0.35 -2.44
#